data_AF-A0A945W6R7-F1
#
_entry.id   AF-A0A945W6R7-F1
#
_cell.length_a   1.000
_cell.length_b   1.000
_cell.length_c   1.000
_cell.angle_alpha   90.00
_cell.angle_beta   90.00
_cell.angle_gamma   90.00
#
_symmetry.space_group_name_H-M   'P 1'
#
loop_
_entity.id
_entity.type
_entity.pdbx_description
1 polymer ?
#
loop_
_entity_poly.entity_id
_entity_poly.type
_entity_poly.pdbx_seq_one_letter_code
_entity_poly.pdbx_strand_id
1 'polypeptide(L)'
;MEKKPTIFVKETEEIVKFLGEISIFKELSKESLEKISEKIQIHAFAKDNIVIKKESPGSRLYLIKSGSARVVSESEYEDFTIATIPSGKCFGEMSLLTGEPCCATVKTNEDSLLYFITKTDFDEIISENPQINKHFNKLFAERIEKQNIKSIDLKEYEIALSRYLQKAKEYQYSGVIWKSKRMQGVFKGAEKFSKNDAPVTIIGKPGTGKEILSRKIHMDSVKAKFPVFEMVLPRERRKERIPVHNERRQFDHIESELFGKEKVTYASDEGGKRLGCLELVNNGTLIIKNIENMSLNIQEHFLQFIETGTFIRIDGSAPVHSKVRIIVTTTDISLMQKQLSQRLFQKLSAQTLEVPPLSKHKKDIPSLIEH
;
A
#
# COMPACT_ATOMS: atom_id res chain seq x y z
N MET A 1 -18.82 -1.07 -40.49
CA MET A 1 -18.50 -2.48 -40.78
C MET A 1 -17.55 -2.97 -39.70
N GLU A 2 -18.05 -3.72 -38.72
CA GLU A 2 -17.20 -4.37 -37.71
C GLU A 2 -16.35 -5.44 -38.41
N LYS A 3 -15.02 -5.25 -38.45
CA LYS A 3 -14.10 -6.27 -38.93
C LYS A 3 -14.07 -7.40 -37.89
N LYS A 4 -14.37 -8.63 -38.34
CA LYS A 4 -14.21 -9.86 -37.55
C LYS A 4 -12.78 -9.95 -36.98
N PRO A 5 -12.60 -10.45 -35.75
CA PRO A 5 -11.29 -10.58 -35.13
C PRO A 5 -10.42 -11.57 -35.92
N THR A 6 -9.23 -11.12 -36.32
CA THR A 6 -8.18 -11.98 -36.89
C THR A 6 -7.67 -12.92 -35.81
N ILE A 7 -7.88 -14.23 -35.98
CA ILE A 7 -7.42 -15.26 -35.02
C ILE A 7 -5.92 -15.47 -35.25
N PHE A 8 -5.09 -15.00 -34.31
CA PHE A 8 -3.66 -15.30 -34.30
C PHE A 8 -3.41 -16.68 -33.69
N VAL A 9 -2.55 -17.48 -34.31
CA VAL A 9 -2.09 -18.77 -33.76
C VAL A 9 -1.26 -18.49 -32.52
N LYS A 10 -1.62 -19.12 -31.40
CA LYS A 10 -0.99 -18.91 -30.09
C LYS A 10 0.24 -19.80 -29.98
N GLU A 11 1.40 -19.30 -30.39
CA GLU A 11 2.66 -20.01 -30.18
C GLU A 11 3.16 -19.79 -28.74
N THR A 12 2.95 -20.80 -27.90
CA THR A 12 3.26 -20.76 -26.46
C THR A 12 4.72 -20.38 -26.20
N GLU A 13 5.67 -20.91 -26.99
CA GLU A 13 7.10 -20.60 -26.85
C GLU A 13 7.41 -19.12 -27.13
N GLU A 14 6.76 -18.51 -28.13
CA GLU A 14 6.95 -17.08 -28.44
C GLU A 14 6.40 -16.18 -27.32
N ILE A 15 5.27 -16.58 -26.72
CA ILE A 15 4.67 -15.85 -25.59
C ILE A 15 5.57 -15.95 -24.37
N VAL A 16 6.08 -17.13 -24.03
CA VAL A 16 7.01 -17.34 -22.91
C VAL A 16 8.27 -16.49 -23.10
N LYS A 17 8.84 -16.49 -24.31
CA LYS A 17 10.01 -15.67 -24.65
C LYS A 17 9.71 -14.18 -24.47
N PHE A 18 8.59 -13.70 -25.00
CA PHE A 18 8.17 -12.31 -24.84
C PHE A 18 7.94 -11.94 -23.38
N LEU A 19 7.30 -12.80 -22.59
CA LEU A 19 7.09 -12.55 -21.17
C LEU A 19 8.43 -12.43 -20.42
N GLY A 20 9.41 -13.28 -20.72
CA GLY A 20 10.75 -13.18 -20.14
C GLY A 20 11.47 -11.85 -20.44
N GLU A 21 11.10 -11.15 -21.51
CA GLU A 21 11.67 -9.86 -21.88
C GLU A 21 11.04 -8.67 -21.14
N ILE A 22 9.76 -8.77 -20.73
CA ILE A 22 9.08 -7.68 -20.03
C ILE A 22 9.45 -7.67 -18.53
N SER A 23 9.79 -6.48 -18.04
CA SER A 23 10.40 -6.26 -16.72
C SER A 23 9.64 -6.92 -15.56
N ILE A 24 8.29 -6.94 -15.59
CA ILE A 24 7.44 -7.54 -14.55
C ILE A 24 7.52 -9.06 -14.45
N PHE A 25 7.86 -9.74 -15.53
CA PHE A 25 7.86 -11.20 -15.60
C PHE A 25 9.28 -11.77 -15.72
N LYS A 26 10.30 -10.93 -15.92
CA LYS A 26 11.70 -11.33 -16.11
C LYS A 26 12.31 -12.11 -14.94
N GLU A 27 11.82 -11.92 -13.72
CA GLU A 27 12.30 -12.63 -12.52
C GLU A 27 11.60 -13.98 -12.28
N LEU A 28 10.66 -14.39 -13.15
CA LEU A 28 9.91 -15.63 -13.00
C LEU A 28 10.64 -16.85 -13.56
N SER A 29 10.36 -18.00 -12.96
CA SER A 29 10.81 -19.29 -13.49
C SER A 29 10.13 -19.57 -14.83
N LYS A 30 10.78 -20.38 -15.67
CA LYS A 30 10.23 -20.82 -16.95
C LYS A 30 8.86 -21.48 -16.79
N GLU A 31 8.68 -22.32 -15.76
CA GLU A 31 7.41 -22.97 -15.44
C GLU A 31 6.30 -21.96 -15.14
N SER A 32 6.59 -20.90 -14.37
CA SER A 32 5.62 -19.83 -14.11
C SER A 32 5.27 -19.06 -15.38
N LEU A 33 6.25 -18.81 -16.26
CA LEU A 33 6.00 -18.15 -17.55
C LEU A 33 5.13 -19.00 -18.49
N GLU A 34 5.34 -20.32 -18.51
CA GLU A 34 4.53 -21.28 -19.25
C GLU A 34 3.06 -21.22 -18.77
N LYS A 35 2.83 -21.29 -17.45
CA LYS A 35 1.48 -21.14 -16.86
C LYS A 35 0.81 -19.80 -17.20
N ILE A 36 1.57 -18.70 -17.16
CA ILE A 36 1.04 -17.37 -17.55
C ILE A 36 0.71 -17.33 -19.04
N SER A 37 1.55 -17.94 -19.89
CA SER A 37 1.35 -17.96 -21.33
C SER A 37 0.04 -18.67 -21.73
N GLU A 38 -0.38 -19.70 -21.00
CA GLU A 38 -1.64 -20.39 -21.20
C GLU A 38 -2.86 -19.49 -20.96
N LYS A 39 -2.75 -18.51 -20.06
CA LYS A 39 -3.83 -17.56 -19.71
C LYS A 39 -3.87 -16.32 -20.61
N ILE A 40 -2.86 -16.12 -21.46
CA ILE A 40 -2.80 -14.96 -22.37
C ILE A 40 -3.77 -15.08 -23.54
N GLN A 41 -4.47 -14.00 -23.82
CA GLN A 41 -5.29 -13.83 -25.03
C GLN A 41 -4.67 -12.75 -25.93
N ILE A 42 -4.90 -12.84 -27.24
CA ILE A 42 -4.27 -11.97 -28.23
C ILE A 42 -5.36 -11.15 -28.93
N HIS A 43 -5.14 -9.86 -29.10
CA HIS A 43 -6.03 -9.00 -29.86
C HIS A 43 -5.26 -7.94 -30.66
N ALA A 44 -5.61 -7.80 -31.94
CA ALA A 44 -5.09 -6.75 -32.80
C ALA A 44 -6.00 -5.52 -32.77
N PHE A 45 -5.40 -4.35 -32.63
CA PHE A 45 -6.09 -3.07 -32.64
C PHE A 45 -5.56 -2.22 -33.79
N ALA A 46 -6.44 -1.70 -34.63
CA ALA A 46 -6.07 -0.72 -35.65
C ALA A 46 -5.63 0.60 -34.99
N LYS A 47 -4.88 1.44 -35.70
CA LYS A 47 -4.54 2.80 -35.28
C LYS A 47 -5.75 3.58 -34.73
N ASP A 48 -5.53 4.35 -33.66
CA ASP A 48 -6.49 5.23 -32.98
C ASP A 48 -7.69 4.53 -32.30
N ASN A 49 -7.74 3.19 -32.28
CA ASN A 49 -8.75 2.45 -31.54
C ASN A 49 -8.59 2.62 -30.02
N ILE A 50 -9.71 2.75 -29.31
CA ILE A 50 -9.76 2.77 -27.85
C ILE A 50 -9.59 1.36 -27.30
N VAL A 51 -8.57 1.16 -26.46
CA VAL A 51 -8.30 -0.11 -25.76
C VAL A 51 -8.89 -0.09 -24.35
N ILE A 52 -8.76 1.04 -23.65
CA ILE A 52 -9.35 1.30 -22.33
C ILE A 52 -10.05 2.65 -22.39
N LYS A 53 -11.25 2.75 -21.81
CA LYS A 53 -11.94 4.02 -21.61
C LYS A 53 -11.83 4.48 -20.16
N LYS A 54 -11.61 5.77 -19.92
CA LYS A 54 -11.67 6.38 -18.59
C LYS A 54 -13.00 6.02 -17.90
N GLU A 55 -12.95 5.84 -16.59
CA GLU A 55 -14.09 5.48 -15.71
C GLU A 55 -14.72 4.10 -16.00
N SER A 56 -14.23 3.36 -16.99
CA SER A 56 -14.62 1.96 -17.17
C SER A 56 -14.04 1.08 -16.06
N PRO A 57 -14.73 -0.01 -15.66
CA PRO A 57 -14.18 -0.96 -14.71
C PRO A 57 -12.99 -1.70 -15.34
N GLY A 58 -11.83 -1.67 -14.69
CA GLY A 58 -10.66 -2.43 -15.14
C GLY A 58 -10.89 -3.91 -15.01
N SER A 59 -10.77 -4.58 -16.15
CA SER A 59 -11.06 -6.01 -16.29
C SER A 59 -9.91 -6.80 -16.91
N ARG A 60 -8.89 -6.11 -17.44
CA ARG A 60 -7.78 -6.72 -18.19
C ARG A 60 -6.48 -5.96 -17.98
N LEU A 61 -5.38 -6.71 -17.91
CA LEU A 61 -4.01 -6.22 -18.06
C LEU A 61 -3.63 -6.39 -19.52
N TYR A 62 -3.14 -5.34 -20.19
CA TYR A 62 -2.64 -5.40 -21.55
C TYR A 62 -1.11 -5.36 -21.57
N LEU A 63 -0.48 -6.12 -22.46
CA LEU A 63 0.95 -6.13 -22.77
C LEU A 63 1.11 -5.81 -24.26
N ILE A 64 1.94 -4.82 -24.60
CA ILE A 64 2.15 -4.40 -25.99
C ILE A 64 3.21 -5.29 -26.63
N LYS A 65 2.79 -6.26 -27.46
CA LYS A 65 3.70 -7.15 -28.18
C LYS A 65 4.36 -6.42 -29.35
N SER A 66 3.58 -5.69 -30.13
CA SER A 66 4.06 -4.83 -31.23
C SER A 66 3.18 -3.59 -31.37
N GLY A 67 3.77 -2.53 -31.93
CA GLY A 67 3.14 -1.20 -32.01
C GLY A 67 3.30 -0.40 -30.71
N SER A 68 2.41 0.57 -30.50
CA SER A 68 2.45 1.47 -29.35
C SER A 68 1.06 2.03 -29.03
N ALA A 69 0.89 2.47 -27.77
CA ALA A 69 -0.35 3.08 -27.31
C ALA A 69 -0.08 4.46 -26.68
N ARG A 70 -1.11 5.29 -26.59
CA ARG A 70 -1.10 6.58 -25.92
C ARG A 70 -2.21 6.68 -24.90
N VAL A 71 -1.89 7.29 -23.77
CA VAL A 71 -2.85 7.69 -22.74
C VAL A 71 -3.36 9.08 -23.11
N VAL A 72 -4.67 9.24 -23.20
CA VAL A 72 -5.31 10.50 -23.60
C VAL A 72 -6.16 11.08 -22.48
N SER A 73 -6.11 12.41 -22.34
CA SER A 73 -7.09 13.17 -21.57
C SER A 73 -8.21 13.58 -22.50
N GLU A 74 -9.42 13.10 -22.26
CA GLU A 74 -10.61 13.51 -23.01
C GLU A 74 -10.97 14.96 -22.60
N SER A 75 -11.04 15.87 -23.58
CA SER A 75 -11.47 17.26 -23.40
C SER A 75 -12.58 17.59 -24.41
N GLU A 76 -13.33 18.67 -24.18
CA GLU A 76 -14.45 19.07 -25.07
C GLU A 76 -14.00 19.53 -26.47
N TYR A 77 -12.70 19.80 -26.68
CA TYR A 77 -12.18 20.38 -27.93
C TYR A 77 -11.25 19.43 -28.69
N GLU A 78 -10.26 18.83 -28.02
CA GLU A 78 -9.32 17.89 -28.65
C GLU A 78 -8.67 16.94 -27.61
N ASP A 79 -8.42 15.69 -28.00
CA ASP A 79 -7.77 14.70 -27.13
C ASP A 79 -6.28 15.01 -26.96
N PHE A 80 -5.86 15.34 -25.74
CA PHE A 80 -4.45 15.59 -25.46
C PHE A 80 -3.73 14.30 -25.04
N THR A 81 -2.55 14.04 -25.62
CA THR A 81 -1.72 12.86 -25.26
C THR A 81 -0.91 13.13 -24.01
N ILE A 82 -1.21 12.41 -22.94
CA ILE A 82 -0.53 12.51 -21.64
C ILE A 82 0.79 11.73 -21.66
N ALA A 83 0.77 10.53 -22.22
CA ALA A 83 1.94 9.64 -22.24
C ALA A 83 1.86 8.64 -23.39
N THR A 84 3.02 8.22 -23.91
CA THR A 84 3.13 7.12 -24.88
C THR A 84 3.70 5.87 -24.21
N ILE A 85 3.13 4.72 -24.53
CA ILE A 85 3.46 3.40 -24.02
C ILE A 85 4.02 2.58 -25.20
N PRO A 86 5.34 2.32 -25.24
CA PRO A 86 5.96 1.55 -26.32
C PRO A 86 5.74 0.04 -26.14
N SER A 87 6.12 -0.74 -27.16
CA SER A 87 6.20 -2.19 -27.09
C SER A 87 7.09 -2.68 -25.93
N GLY A 88 6.79 -3.88 -25.43
CA GLY A 88 7.46 -4.45 -24.25
C GLY A 88 7.02 -3.83 -22.91
N LYS A 89 6.02 -2.95 -22.92
CA LYS A 89 5.38 -2.41 -21.70
C LYS A 89 3.94 -2.91 -21.57
N CYS A 90 3.39 -2.77 -20.36
CA CYS A 90 2.01 -3.13 -20.04
C CYS A 90 1.14 -1.92 -19.71
N PHE A 91 -0.18 -2.05 -19.62
CA PHE A 91 -1.10 -1.03 -19.08
C PHE A 91 -2.44 -1.65 -18.64
N GLY A 92 -3.20 -0.92 -17.82
CA GLY A 92 -4.47 -1.40 -17.26
C GLY A 92 -4.33 -2.14 -15.92
N GLU A 93 -3.09 -2.40 -15.48
CA GLU A 93 -2.78 -2.92 -14.15
C GLU A 93 -3.40 -2.05 -13.06
N MET A 94 -3.48 -0.73 -13.28
CA MET A 94 -3.85 0.20 -12.23
C MET A 94 -5.18 -0.13 -11.59
N SER A 95 -6.20 -0.26 -12.43
CA SER A 95 -7.55 -0.58 -12.00
C SER A 95 -7.67 -2.02 -11.46
N LEU A 96 -6.82 -2.95 -11.92
CA LEU A 96 -6.82 -4.31 -11.40
C LEU A 96 -6.34 -4.38 -9.96
N LEU A 97 -5.23 -3.71 -9.62
CA LEU A 97 -4.69 -3.79 -8.26
C LEU A 97 -5.39 -2.84 -7.28
N THR A 98 -5.72 -1.61 -7.70
CA THR A 98 -6.41 -0.65 -6.81
C THR A 98 -7.88 -0.98 -6.63
N GLY A 99 -8.52 -1.58 -7.64
CA GLY A 99 -9.97 -1.80 -7.68
C GLY A 99 -10.77 -0.55 -8.10
N GLU A 100 -10.11 0.59 -8.30
CA GLU A 100 -10.74 1.82 -8.80
C GLU A 100 -11.01 1.73 -10.30
N PRO A 101 -11.98 2.48 -10.85
CA PRO A 101 -12.17 2.58 -12.30
C PRO A 101 -10.91 3.07 -13.04
N CYS A 102 -10.80 2.76 -14.33
CA CYS A 102 -9.67 3.18 -15.16
C CYS A 102 -9.49 4.71 -15.12
N CYS A 103 -8.30 5.17 -14.72
CA CYS A 103 -8.04 6.60 -14.49
C CYS A 103 -7.93 7.42 -15.79
N ALA A 104 -7.68 6.78 -16.92
CA ALA A 104 -7.50 7.44 -18.21
C ALA A 104 -7.92 6.54 -19.38
N THR A 105 -8.19 7.17 -20.52
CA THR A 105 -8.45 6.49 -21.79
C THR A 105 -7.11 6.14 -22.47
N VAL A 106 -7.01 4.95 -23.05
CA VAL A 106 -5.83 4.48 -23.78
C VAL A 106 -6.22 4.15 -25.22
N LYS A 107 -5.53 4.73 -26.19
CA LYS A 107 -5.70 4.51 -27.64
C LYS A 107 -4.42 3.98 -28.27
N THR A 108 -4.52 3.21 -29.35
CA THR A 108 -3.34 2.80 -30.13
C THR A 108 -2.81 3.96 -30.99
N ASN A 109 -1.49 4.06 -31.17
CA ASN A 109 -0.87 5.04 -32.07
C ASN A 109 -0.76 4.55 -33.52
N GLU A 110 -0.74 3.23 -33.69
CA GLU A 110 -0.56 2.50 -34.94
C GLU A 110 -1.23 1.14 -34.82
N ASP A 111 -1.25 0.36 -35.90
CA ASP A 111 -1.73 -1.02 -35.84
C ASP A 111 -0.87 -1.81 -34.84
N SER A 112 -1.49 -2.26 -33.76
CA SER A 112 -0.81 -2.81 -32.58
C SER A 112 -1.34 -4.18 -32.22
N LEU A 113 -0.45 -5.09 -31.84
CA LEU A 113 -0.80 -6.42 -31.32
C LEU A 113 -0.64 -6.42 -29.81
N LEU A 114 -1.74 -6.64 -29.10
CA LEU A 114 -1.77 -6.64 -27.65
C LEU A 114 -2.05 -8.05 -27.13
N TYR A 115 -1.26 -8.47 -26.14
CA TYR A 115 -1.62 -9.60 -25.29
C TYR A 115 -2.41 -9.07 -24.10
N PHE A 116 -3.38 -9.82 -23.62
CA PHE A 116 -4.07 -9.47 -22.40
C PHE A 116 -4.34 -10.65 -21.49
N ILE A 117 -4.42 -10.35 -20.21
CA ILE A 117 -4.75 -11.27 -19.12
C ILE A 117 -6.02 -10.71 -18.47
N THR A 118 -7.01 -11.57 -18.21
CA THR A 118 -8.25 -11.14 -17.54
C THR A 118 -7.99 -10.88 -16.06
N LYS A 119 -8.87 -10.13 -15.41
CA LYS A 119 -8.77 -9.87 -13.96
C LYS A 119 -8.72 -11.16 -13.14
N THR A 120 -9.55 -12.15 -13.47
CA THR A 120 -9.57 -13.44 -12.76
C THR A 120 -8.25 -14.18 -12.91
N ASP A 121 -7.71 -14.25 -14.13
CA ASP A 121 -6.41 -14.90 -14.38
C ASP A 121 -5.27 -14.14 -13.72
N PHE A 122 -5.35 -12.81 -13.71
CA PHE A 122 -4.37 -11.92 -13.11
C PHE A 122 -4.31 -12.06 -11.58
N ASP A 123 -5.47 -12.10 -10.92
CA ASP A 123 -5.57 -12.28 -9.47
C ASP A 123 -4.98 -13.65 -9.06
N GLU A 124 -5.25 -14.69 -9.83
CA GLU A 124 -4.66 -16.02 -9.65
C GLU A 124 -3.13 -16.00 -9.81
N ILE A 125 -2.62 -15.39 -10.88
CA ILE A 125 -1.17 -15.25 -11.15
C ILE A 125 -0.46 -14.53 -10.00
N ILE A 126 -1.06 -13.45 -9.47
CA ILE A 126 -0.51 -12.71 -8.32
C ILE A 126 -0.47 -13.58 -7.07
N SER A 127 -1.54 -14.34 -6.81
CA SER A 127 -1.64 -15.20 -5.63
C SER A 127 -0.57 -16.30 -5.62
N GLU A 128 -0.29 -16.88 -6.79
CA GLU A 128 0.69 -17.96 -6.95
C GLU A 128 2.14 -17.45 -7.01
N ASN A 129 2.34 -16.18 -7.37
CA ASN A 129 3.66 -15.59 -7.59
C ASN A 129 3.81 -14.25 -6.85
N PRO A 130 4.05 -14.24 -5.52
CA PRO A 130 4.16 -13.01 -4.71
C PRO A 130 5.23 -12.01 -5.18
N GLN A 131 6.25 -12.47 -5.91
CA GLN A 131 7.28 -11.62 -6.52
C GLN A 131 6.70 -10.68 -7.59
N ILE A 132 5.68 -11.13 -8.33
CA ILE A 132 4.96 -10.33 -9.33
C ILE A 132 4.25 -9.16 -8.66
N ASN A 133 3.62 -9.40 -7.49
CA ASN A 133 2.93 -8.36 -6.73
C ASN A 133 3.89 -7.23 -6.33
N LYS A 134 5.10 -7.58 -5.89
CA LYS A 134 6.15 -6.61 -5.57
C LYS A 134 6.57 -5.79 -6.79
N HIS A 135 6.67 -6.40 -7.97
CA HIS A 135 7.04 -5.70 -9.20
C HIS A 135 5.91 -4.80 -9.72
N PHE A 136 4.65 -5.23 -9.58
CA PHE A 136 3.51 -4.36 -9.85
C PHE A 136 3.50 -3.18 -8.89
N ASN A 137 3.62 -3.39 -7.57
CA ASN A 137 3.71 -2.28 -6.60
C ASN A 137 4.84 -1.29 -6.93
N LYS A 138 5.94 -1.77 -7.52
CA LYS A 138 7.00 -0.91 -8.05
C LYS A 138 6.56 -0.15 -9.31
N LEU A 139 5.98 -0.83 -10.31
CA LEU A 139 5.44 -0.17 -11.51
C LEU A 139 4.32 0.82 -11.19
N PHE A 140 3.52 0.55 -10.16
CA PHE A 140 2.52 1.46 -9.60
C PHE A 140 3.16 2.76 -9.17
N ALA A 141 4.21 2.65 -8.36
CA ALA A 141 4.97 3.81 -7.94
C ALA A 141 5.55 4.57 -9.16
N GLU A 142 6.15 3.85 -10.12
CA GLU A 142 6.74 4.42 -11.35
C GLU A 142 5.72 4.99 -12.37
N ARG A 143 4.42 4.70 -12.22
CA ARG A 143 3.37 5.18 -13.15
C ARG A 143 2.50 6.26 -12.56
N ILE A 144 2.31 6.23 -11.25
CA ILE A 144 1.85 7.40 -10.50
C ILE A 144 2.84 8.57 -10.70
N GLU A 145 4.13 8.27 -10.86
CA GLU A 145 5.20 9.19 -11.31
C GLU A 145 4.88 9.93 -12.62
N LYS A 146 4.15 9.31 -13.57
CA LYS A 146 4.02 9.78 -14.96
C LYS A 146 2.66 10.33 -15.36
N GLN A 147 1.58 10.12 -14.59
CA GLN A 147 0.21 10.55 -14.96
C GLN A 147 -0.34 11.75 -14.16
N ASN A 148 0.50 12.72 -13.81
CA ASN A 148 0.15 13.98 -13.13
C ASN A 148 -0.05 13.92 -11.62
N ILE A 149 1.03 14.07 -10.86
CA ILE A 149 1.04 14.96 -9.69
C ILE A 149 2.31 15.80 -9.76
N LYS A 150 2.17 17.11 -9.59
CA LYS A 150 3.20 18.15 -9.67
C LYS A 150 4.54 17.67 -9.10
N SER A 151 5.59 17.85 -9.91
CA SER A 151 6.94 17.31 -9.88
C SER A 151 7.79 17.53 -8.62
N ILE A 152 7.23 18.02 -7.52
CA ILE A 152 7.98 18.37 -6.31
C ILE A 152 7.66 17.41 -5.14
N ASP A 153 6.46 16.83 -5.07
CA ASP A 153 6.04 15.98 -3.92
C ASP A 153 6.45 14.50 -4.04
N LEU A 154 6.68 14.02 -5.26
CA LEU A 154 6.85 12.58 -5.53
C LEU A 154 8.28 12.08 -5.28
N LYS A 155 9.31 12.91 -5.45
CA LYS A 155 10.67 12.58 -4.97
C LYS A 155 10.66 12.37 -3.46
N GLU A 156 9.90 13.18 -2.71
CA GLU A 156 9.74 13.00 -1.27
C GLU A 156 8.95 11.73 -0.93
N TYR A 157 7.88 11.41 -1.69
CA TYR A 157 7.15 10.14 -1.58
C TYR A 157 8.06 8.92 -1.78
N GLU A 158 8.86 8.93 -2.84
CA GLU A 158 9.74 7.82 -3.23
C GLU A 158 10.91 7.66 -2.25
N ILE A 159 11.50 8.77 -1.78
CA ILE A 159 12.51 8.75 -0.72
C ILE A 159 11.91 8.25 0.60
N ALA A 160 10.68 8.66 0.95
CA ALA A 160 10.00 8.21 2.16
C ALA A 160 9.64 6.72 2.10
N LEU A 161 9.08 6.26 0.98
CA LEU A 161 8.66 4.88 0.76
C LEU A 161 9.87 3.94 0.61
N SER A 162 10.95 4.35 -0.06
CA SER A 162 12.18 3.55 -0.19
C SER A 162 12.94 3.40 1.13
N ARG A 163 13.04 4.47 1.94
CA ARG A 163 13.56 4.40 3.33
C ARG A 163 12.71 3.48 4.20
N TYR A 164 11.40 3.48 3.99
CA TYR A 164 10.48 2.60 4.71
C TYR A 164 10.62 1.12 4.30
N LEU A 165 10.61 0.82 3.00
CA LEU A 165 10.77 -0.53 2.49
C LEU A 165 12.13 -1.15 2.85
N GLN A 166 13.18 -0.32 3.01
CA GLN A 166 14.46 -0.77 3.57
C GLN A 166 14.34 -1.20 5.05
N LYS A 167 13.58 -0.46 5.88
CA LYS A 167 13.30 -0.87 7.28
C LYS A 167 12.39 -2.10 7.37
N ALA A 168 11.42 -2.24 6.46
CA ALA A 168 10.50 -3.37 6.45
C ALA A 168 11.16 -4.71 6.03
N LYS A 169 12.28 -4.66 5.29
CA LYS A 169 13.06 -5.84 4.88
C LYS A 169 13.69 -6.61 6.04
N GLU A 170 13.86 -6.00 7.21
CA GLU A 170 14.53 -6.64 8.35
C GLU A 170 13.66 -7.65 9.12
N TYR A 171 12.36 -7.75 8.82
CA TYR A 171 11.45 -8.58 9.62
C TYR A 171 10.52 -9.40 8.73
N GLN A 172 11.09 -10.37 8.01
CA GLN A 172 10.30 -11.47 7.45
C GLN A 172 9.65 -12.23 8.60
N TYR A 173 8.32 -12.23 8.64
CA TYR A 173 7.56 -13.13 9.48
C TYR A 173 7.73 -14.54 8.91
N SER A 174 8.63 -15.32 9.51
CA SER A 174 8.53 -16.76 9.47
C SER A 174 7.41 -17.16 10.43
N GLY A 175 6.52 -18.05 9.99
CA GLY A 175 5.30 -18.39 10.73
C GLY A 175 5.59 -19.07 12.06
N VAL A 176 5.65 -18.32 13.16
CA VAL A 176 5.83 -18.87 14.51
C VAL A 176 4.61 -19.74 14.88
N ILE A 177 4.84 -21.01 15.19
CA ILE A 177 3.80 -21.95 15.62
C ILE A 177 3.63 -21.89 17.15
N TRP A 178 2.49 -21.36 17.60
CA TRP A 178 2.15 -21.24 19.01
C TRP A 178 1.41 -22.49 19.53
N LYS A 179 1.98 -23.16 20.53
CA LYS A 179 1.43 -24.38 21.14
C LYS A 179 0.51 -24.09 22.33
N SER A 180 0.62 -22.93 22.98
CA SER A 180 -0.16 -22.61 24.15
C SER A 180 -1.60 -22.22 23.80
N LYS A 181 -2.56 -22.77 24.56
CA LYS A 181 -3.99 -22.41 24.41
C LYS A 181 -4.24 -20.91 24.57
N ARG A 182 -3.45 -20.23 25.40
CA ARG A 182 -3.54 -18.77 25.58
C ARG A 182 -3.21 -18.02 24.29
N MET A 183 -2.09 -18.34 23.64
CA MET A 183 -1.73 -17.71 22.37
C MET A 183 -2.67 -18.11 21.25
N GLN A 184 -3.14 -19.36 21.20
CA GLN A 184 -4.15 -19.77 20.23
C GLN A 184 -5.43 -18.92 20.37
N GLY A 185 -5.86 -18.58 21.59
CA GLY A 185 -6.98 -17.67 21.83
C GLY A 185 -6.72 -16.27 21.29
N VAL A 186 -5.52 -15.73 21.50
CA VAL A 186 -5.10 -14.41 20.98
C VAL A 186 -5.13 -14.39 19.44
N PHE A 187 -4.60 -15.43 18.81
CA PHE A 187 -4.55 -15.56 17.34
C PHE A 187 -5.95 -15.74 16.73
N LYS A 188 -6.85 -16.49 17.37
CA LYS A 188 -8.26 -16.54 16.96
C LYS A 188 -8.95 -15.18 17.06
N GLY A 189 -8.62 -14.40 18.09
CA GLY A 189 -9.08 -13.02 18.21
C GLY A 189 -8.57 -12.14 17.07
N ALA A 190 -7.28 -12.25 16.72
CA ALA A 190 -6.69 -11.54 15.58
C ALA A 190 -7.35 -11.91 14.25
N GLU A 191 -7.62 -13.19 14.01
CA GLU A 191 -8.35 -13.65 12.80
C GLU A 191 -9.78 -13.12 12.76
N LYS A 192 -10.47 -13.03 13.91
CA LYS A 192 -11.80 -12.39 13.97
C LYS A 192 -11.72 -10.92 13.60
N PHE A 193 -10.72 -10.20 14.12
CA PHE A 193 -10.57 -8.77 13.87
C PHE A 193 -10.06 -8.47 12.46
N SER A 194 -9.31 -9.37 11.81
CA SER A 194 -8.85 -9.16 10.43
C SER A 194 -9.99 -9.00 9.41
N LYS A 195 -11.16 -9.58 9.69
CA LYS A 195 -12.36 -9.61 8.81
C LYS A 195 -13.07 -8.27 8.62
N ASN A 196 -12.70 -7.23 9.37
CA ASN A 196 -13.27 -5.88 9.24
C ASN A 196 -12.18 -4.81 9.34
N ASP A 197 -12.51 -3.58 8.93
CA ASP A 197 -11.57 -2.44 8.89
C ASP A 197 -11.57 -1.58 10.16
N ALA A 198 -12.27 -1.99 11.22
CA ALA A 198 -12.32 -1.20 12.46
C ALA A 198 -10.94 -1.14 13.13
N PRO A 199 -10.66 -0.08 13.91
CA PRO A 199 -9.42 0.04 14.65
C PRO A 199 -9.20 -1.12 15.63
N VAL A 200 -7.98 -1.65 15.68
CA VAL A 200 -7.61 -2.72 16.63
C VAL A 200 -6.53 -2.24 17.58
N THR A 201 -6.74 -2.41 18.89
CA THR A 201 -5.75 -2.16 19.93
C THR A 201 -5.11 -3.46 20.41
N ILE A 202 -3.77 -3.52 20.39
CA ILE A 202 -3.00 -4.65 20.90
C ILE A 202 -2.26 -4.23 22.17
N ILE A 203 -2.60 -4.87 23.28
CA ILE A 203 -2.01 -4.64 24.61
C ILE A 203 -0.97 -5.70 24.90
N GLY A 204 0.16 -5.32 25.47
CA GLY A 204 1.15 -6.28 25.96
C GLY A 204 2.47 -5.64 26.32
N LYS A 205 3.27 -6.33 27.14
CA LYS A 205 4.59 -5.83 27.57
C LYS A 205 5.56 -5.70 26.37
N PRO A 206 6.65 -4.94 26.50
CA PRO A 206 7.73 -4.95 25.49
C PRO A 206 8.20 -6.39 25.22
N GLY A 207 8.47 -6.71 23.95
CA GLY A 207 8.98 -8.03 23.54
C GLY A 207 7.97 -9.18 23.53
N THR A 208 6.67 -8.95 23.80
CA THR A 208 5.66 -10.04 23.78
C THR A 208 5.15 -10.44 22.39
N GLY A 209 5.70 -9.88 21.32
CA GLY A 209 5.27 -10.19 19.94
C GLY A 209 4.04 -9.41 19.44
N LYS A 210 3.73 -8.24 20.01
CA LYS A 210 2.63 -7.38 19.54
C LYS A 210 2.74 -7.04 18.04
N GLU A 211 3.96 -6.81 17.58
CA GLU A 211 4.28 -6.47 16.18
C GLU A 211 3.92 -7.60 15.22
N ILE A 212 4.22 -8.84 15.61
CA ILE A 212 3.87 -10.04 14.85
C ILE A 212 2.34 -10.12 14.70
N LEU A 213 1.62 -9.86 15.79
CA LEU A 213 0.16 -9.90 15.79
C LEU A 213 -0.45 -8.78 14.93
N SER A 214 0.06 -7.55 15.00
CA SER A 214 -0.42 -6.46 14.14
C SER A 214 -0.23 -6.73 12.65
N ARG A 215 0.92 -7.30 12.27
CA ARG A 215 1.18 -7.68 10.88
C ARG A 215 0.27 -8.81 10.43
N LYS A 216 0.06 -9.82 11.28
CA LYS A 216 -0.86 -10.92 10.96
C LYS A 216 -2.27 -10.41 10.71
N ILE A 217 -2.78 -9.49 11.53
CA ILE A 217 -4.11 -8.90 11.32
C ILE A 217 -4.21 -8.23 9.95
N HIS A 218 -3.17 -7.51 9.53
CA HIS A 218 -3.10 -6.93 8.19
C HIS A 218 -3.04 -7.99 7.09
N MET A 219 -2.15 -8.99 7.21
CA MET A 219 -1.97 -10.06 6.22
C MET A 219 -3.20 -10.97 6.06
N ASP A 220 -3.97 -11.17 7.13
CA ASP A 220 -5.20 -11.97 7.11
C ASP A 220 -6.42 -11.13 6.70
N SER A 221 -6.26 -9.85 6.37
CA SER A 221 -7.36 -8.96 5.99
C SER A 221 -7.48 -8.79 4.49
N VAL A 222 -8.61 -8.25 4.04
CA VAL A 222 -8.80 -7.83 2.63
C VAL A 222 -7.77 -6.77 2.20
N LYS A 223 -7.09 -6.12 3.16
CA LYS A 223 -6.08 -5.10 2.91
C LYS A 223 -4.65 -5.65 2.77
N ALA A 224 -4.44 -6.97 2.84
CA ALA A 224 -3.12 -7.60 2.77
C ALA A 224 -2.31 -7.29 1.50
N LYS A 225 -3.00 -6.94 0.41
CA LYS A 225 -2.38 -6.53 -0.86
C LYS A 225 -1.94 -5.06 -0.90
N PHE A 226 -2.36 -4.25 0.07
CA PHE A 226 -2.06 -2.82 0.15
C PHE A 226 -0.89 -2.55 1.12
N PRO A 227 -0.27 -1.37 1.07
CA PRO A 227 0.82 -1.02 1.96
C PRO A 227 0.43 -1.09 3.45
N VAL A 228 1.37 -1.55 4.26
CA VAL A 228 1.34 -1.36 5.71
C VAL A 228 2.43 -0.36 6.07
N PHE A 229 2.19 0.52 7.04
CA PHE A 229 3.20 1.40 7.61
C PHE A 229 3.23 1.23 9.12
N GLU A 230 4.43 1.24 9.69
CA GLU A 230 4.62 1.14 11.14
C GLU A 230 5.33 2.39 11.64
N MET A 231 4.69 3.09 12.57
CA MET A 231 5.28 4.23 13.26
C MET A 231 5.38 3.92 14.76
N VAL A 232 6.42 4.47 15.40
CA VAL A 232 6.60 4.37 16.85
C VAL A 232 6.52 5.75 17.43
N LEU A 233 5.62 5.95 18.40
CA LEU A 233 5.54 7.20 19.14
C LEU A 233 6.57 7.16 20.28
N PRO A 234 7.66 7.93 20.20
CA PRO A 234 8.67 7.96 21.26
C PRO A 234 8.05 8.50 22.55
N ARG A 235 8.52 8.00 23.70
CA ARG A 235 8.20 8.65 24.98
C ARG A 235 8.81 10.04 24.96
N GLU A 236 8.02 11.05 25.32
CA GLU A 236 8.56 12.38 25.62
C GLU A 236 9.67 12.22 26.65
N ARG A 237 10.92 12.55 26.28
CA ARG A 237 11.98 12.67 27.26
C ARG A 237 11.59 13.85 28.15
N ARG A 238 11.25 13.58 29.41
CA ARG A 238 11.09 14.65 30.42
C ARG A 238 12.37 15.49 30.43
N LYS A 239 12.26 16.75 29.99
CA LYS A 239 13.13 17.91 30.28
C LYS A 239 14.47 17.58 30.96
N GLU A 240 15.41 17.00 30.22
CA GLU A 240 16.83 17.19 30.53
C GLU A 240 17.33 18.34 29.66
N ARG A 241 17.08 19.58 30.12
CA ARG A 241 17.62 20.86 29.60
C ARG A 241 18.14 20.81 28.15
N ILE A 242 17.27 20.48 27.21
CA ILE A 242 17.54 20.70 25.79
C ILE A 242 17.08 22.13 25.52
N PRO A 243 17.87 22.99 24.84
CA PRO A 243 17.44 24.34 24.50
C PRO A 243 16.05 24.31 23.86
N VAL A 244 15.16 25.19 24.30
CA VAL A 244 13.72 25.30 23.95
C VAL A 244 13.44 25.26 22.43
N HIS A 245 14.46 25.47 21.60
CA HIS A 245 14.39 25.39 20.14
C HIS A 245 14.29 23.96 19.57
N ASN A 246 14.53 22.90 20.36
CA ASN A 246 14.54 21.52 19.86
C ASN A 246 13.28 20.70 20.21
N GLU A 247 12.51 21.08 21.23
CA GLU A 247 11.29 20.34 21.61
C GLU A 247 10.22 20.48 20.52
N ARG A 248 9.99 21.70 20.00
CA ARG A 248 9.08 21.93 18.85
C ARG A 248 9.45 21.07 17.64
N ARG A 249 10.75 20.92 17.35
CA ARG A 249 11.21 20.08 16.22
C ARG A 249 10.77 18.62 16.34
N GLN A 250 10.81 17.99 17.52
CA GLN A 250 10.39 16.59 17.64
C GLN A 250 8.87 16.38 17.51
N PHE A 251 8.06 17.29 18.03
CA PHE A 251 6.60 17.20 17.91
C PHE A 251 6.12 17.51 16.49
N ASP A 252 6.70 18.52 15.86
CA ASP A 252 6.49 18.85 14.46
C ASP A 252 6.86 17.65 13.56
N HIS A 253 7.82 16.80 13.97
CA HIS A 253 8.21 15.62 13.21
C HIS A 253 7.15 14.52 13.22
N ILE A 254 6.52 14.19 14.36
CA ILE A 254 5.50 13.12 14.41
C ILE A 254 4.23 13.57 13.70
N GLU A 255 3.81 14.82 13.93
CA GLU A 255 2.62 15.36 13.28
C GLU A 255 2.84 15.45 11.77
N SER A 256 4.00 15.94 11.31
CA SER A 256 4.32 16.00 9.87
C SER A 256 4.57 14.62 9.26
N GLU A 257 5.02 13.64 10.04
CA GLU A 257 5.11 12.25 9.61
C GLU A 257 3.71 11.66 9.45
N LEU A 258 2.75 11.94 10.34
CA LEU A 258 1.40 11.39 10.26
C LEU A 258 0.55 12.05 9.17
N PHE A 259 0.52 13.38 9.15
CA PHE A 259 -0.37 14.20 8.31
C PHE A 259 0.33 14.94 7.17
N GLY A 260 1.66 14.89 7.07
CA GLY A 260 2.37 15.63 6.02
C GLY A 260 2.41 17.14 6.27
N LYS A 261 3.05 17.87 5.36
CA LYS A 261 3.25 19.31 5.44
C LYS A 261 3.16 19.95 4.06
N GLU A 262 2.41 21.04 3.92
CA GLU A 262 2.14 21.69 2.63
C GLU A 262 3.34 22.54 2.13
N LYS A 263 4.23 23.01 3.02
CA LYS A 263 5.42 23.80 2.66
C LYS A 263 6.65 23.37 3.47
N VAL A 264 7.70 22.87 2.83
CA VAL A 264 8.99 22.59 3.47
C VAL A 264 9.90 23.82 3.36
N THR A 265 10.26 24.44 4.49
CA THR A 265 11.11 25.66 4.54
C THR A 265 12.56 25.42 4.98
N TYR A 266 13.01 24.17 5.07
CA TYR A 266 14.37 23.85 5.51
C TYR A 266 15.23 23.38 4.33
N ALA A 267 16.15 24.26 3.91
CA ALA A 267 17.35 24.03 3.09
C ALA A 267 17.19 23.77 1.58
N SER A 268 17.63 24.77 0.80
CA SER A 268 18.24 24.71 -0.55
C SER A 268 17.55 24.01 -1.74
N ASP A 269 16.41 23.35 -1.57
CA ASP A 269 15.62 22.83 -2.70
C ASP A 269 14.22 23.46 -2.72
N GLU A 270 13.76 23.78 -3.93
CA GLU A 270 12.54 24.53 -4.21
C GLU A 270 11.28 23.90 -3.58
N GLY A 271 10.69 24.59 -2.60
CA GLY A 271 9.25 24.61 -2.23
C GLY A 271 8.39 23.35 -2.46
N GLY A 272 8.78 22.19 -1.93
CA GLY A 272 7.99 20.96 -1.96
C GLY A 272 7.00 20.78 -0.82
N LYS A 273 5.99 19.93 -1.04
CA LYS A 273 5.12 19.40 0.00
C LYS A 273 5.62 18.03 0.43
N ARG A 274 5.47 17.76 1.72
CA ARG A 274 5.80 16.48 2.35
C ARG A 274 4.54 15.66 2.59
N LEU A 275 4.51 14.45 2.06
CA LEU A 275 3.38 13.56 2.25
C LEU A 275 3.46 12.86 3.61
N GLY A 276 2.32 12.76 4.29
CA GLY A 276 2.18 12.06 5.57
C GLY A 276 1.85 10.59 5.40
N CYS A 277 2.12 9.78 6.41
CA CYS A 277 1.86 8.34 6.44
C CYS A 277 0.42 8.00 6.07
N LEU A 278 -0.56 8.80 6.51
CA LEU A 278 -1.96 8.58 6.17
C LEU A 278 -2.21 8.66 4.66
N GLU A 279 -1.49 9.51 3.94
CA GLU A 279 -1.49 9.54 2.46
C GLU A 279 -0.68 8.38 1.88
N LEU A 280 0.49 8.10 2.43
CA LEU A 280 1.38 7.03 1.96
C LEU A 280 0.70 5.66 1.96
N VAL A 281 -0.07 5.36 3.02
CA VAL A 281 -0.80 4.09 3.18
C VAL A 281 -2.28 4.18 2.89
N ASN A 282 -2.68 5.05 1.97
CA ASN A 282 -4.05 5.06 1.50
C ASN A 282 -4.48 3.66 1.00
N ASN A 283 -5.70 3.25 1.35
CA ASN A 283 -6.23 1.88 1.21
C ASN A 283 -5.49 0.77 1.99
N GLY A 284 -4.38 1.10 2.64
CA GLY A 284 -3.55 0.22 3.44
C GLY A 284 -3.89 0.19 4.93
N THR A 285 -2.86 -0.10 5.73
CA THR A 285 -2.94 -0.17 7.20
C THR A 285 -1.83 0.63 7.85
N LEU A 286 -2.17 1.46 8.84
CA LEU A 286 -1.21 2.16 9.69
C LEU A 286 -1.17 1.48 11.06
N ILE A 287 0.02 1.02 11.45
CA ILE A 287 0.32 0.47 12.76
C ILE A 287 1.04 1.54 13.59
N ILE A 288 0.44 1.96 14.69
CA ILE A 288 1.01 2.95 15.62
C ILE A 288 1.44 2.26 16.91
N LYS A 289 2.74 2.22 17.18
CA LYS A 289 3.28 1.67 18.43
C LYS A 289 3.35 2.74 19.50
N ASN A 290 3.00 2.36 20.73
CA ASN A 290 2.97 3.23 21.91
C ASN A 290 2.00 4.41 21.77
N ILE A 291 0.74 4.11 21.43
CA ILE A 291 -0.30 5.13 21.22
C ILE A 291 -0.49 6.06 22.44
N GLU A 292 -0.17 5.59 23.64
CA GLU A 292 -0.18 6.38 24.87
C GLU A 292 0.74 7.62 24.83
N ASN A 293 1.70 7.68 23.91
CA ASN A 293 2.64 8.79 23.78
C ASN A 293 2.16 9.85 22.75
N MET A 294 0.94 9.73 22.21
CA MET A 294 0.39 10.71 21.28
C MET A 294 0.05 12.01 22.01
N SER A 295 0.58 13.15 21.55
CA SER A 295 0.27 14.45 22.15
C SER A 295 -1.20 14.84 21.93
N LEU A 296 -1.78 15.63 22.84
CA LEU A 296 -3.19 16.02 22.78
C LEU A 296 -3.57 16.71 21.46
N ASN A 297 -2.70 17.55 20.90
CA ASN A 297 -2.94 18.22 19.60
C ASN A 297 -3.11 17.20 18.47
N ILE A 298 -2.23 16.20 18.41
CA ILE A 298 -2.28 15.14 17.39
C ILE A 298 -3.52 14.27 17.59
N GLN A 299 -3.93 14.01 18.84
CA GLN A 299 -5.11 13.20 19.14
C GLN A 299 -6.40 13.78 18.57
N GLU A 300 -6.57 15.11 18.58
CA GLU A 300 -7.76 15.76 18.03
C GLU A 300 -7.86 15.56 16.52
N HIS A 301 -6.77 15.84 15.80
CA HIS A 301 -6.69 15.63 14.35
C HIS A 301 -6.81 14.15 13.97
N PHE A 302 -6.22 13.26 14.77
CA PHE A 302 -6.28 11.82 14.53
C PHE A 302 -7.68 11.24 14.79
N LEU A 303 -8.39 11.75 15.82
CA LEU A 303 -9.78 11.40 16.06
C LEU A 303 -10.67 11.83 14.90
N GLN A 304 -10.49 13.06 14.39
CA GLN A 304 -11.20 13.54 13.21
C GLN A 304 -10.98 12.58 12.04
N PHE A 305 -9.72 12.23 11.76
CA PHE A 305 -9.39 11.27 10.70
C PHE A 305 -10.08 9.90 10.89
N ILE A 306 -10.08 9.35 12.10
CA ILE A 306 -10.76 8.07 12.38
C ILE A 306 -12.27 8.15 12.14
N GLU A 307 -12.88 9.31 12.42
CA GLU A 307 -14.33 9.51 12.27
C GLU A 307 -14.75 9.81 10.83
N THR A 308 -13.94 10.57 10.07
CA THR A 308 -14.34 11.10 8.75
C THR A 308 -13.56 10.51 7.57
N GLY A 309 -12.41 9.86 7.82
CA GLY A 309 -11.46 9.48 6.77
C GLY A 309 -10.73 10.66 6.12
N THR A 310 -10.82 11.86 6.72
CA THR A 310 -10.23 13.08 6.19
C THR A 310 -9.34 13.77 7.20
N PHE A 311 -8.28 14.42 6.71
CA PHE A 311 -7.36 15.23 7.53
C PHE A 311 -6.84 16.43 6.74
N ILE A 312 -6.15 17.36 7.40
CA ILE A 312 -5.51 18.52 6.76
C ILE A 312 -3.99 18.41 7.01
N ARG A 313 -3.17 18.68 5.99
CA ARG A 313 -1.71 18.72 6.14
C ARG A 313 -1.30 19.89 7.04
N ILE A 314 -0.15 19.76 7.70
CA ILE A 314 0.40 20.90 8.47
C ILE A 314 0.66 22.08 7.53
N ASP A 315 0.25 23.27 7.96
CA ASP A 315 0.32 24.52 7.19
C ASP A 315 -0.47 24.49 5.87
N GLY A 316 -1.36 23.50 5.71
CA GLY A 316 -2.29 23.38 4.59
C GLY A 316 -3.70 23.81 4.97
N SER A 317 -4.56 23.94 3.96
CA SER A 317 -5.99 24.29 4.14
C SER A 317 -6.94 23.35 3.40
N ALA A 318 -6.44 22.52 2.50
CA ALA A 318 -7.25 21.58 1.73
C ALA A 318 -7.42 20.26 2.50
N PRO A 319 -8.65 19.71 2.61
CA PRO A 319 -8.86 18.39 3.18
C PRO A 319 -8.30 17.32 2.24
N VAL A 320 -7.65 16.32 2.84
CA VAL A 320 -7.13 15.13 2.17
C VAL A 320 -7.93 13.94 2.65
N HIS A 321 -8.46 13.14 1.72
CA HIS A 321 -9.19 11.93 2.03
C HIS A 321 -8.27 10.71 1.91
N SER A 322 -8.31 9.83 2.92
CA SER A 322 -7.56 8.57 2.90
C SER A 322 -8.29 7.46 3.67
N LYS A 323 -8.33 6.27 3.09
CA LYS A 323 -9.00 5.10 3.67
C LYS A 323 -7.99 4.14 4.30
N VAL A 324 -7.50 4.50 5.47
CA VAL A 324 -6.47 3.74 6.21
C VAL A 324 -7.10 2.93 7.33
N ARG A 325 -6.75 1.64 7.42
CA ARG A 325 -7.08 0.83 8.60
C ARG A 325 -6.09 1.14 9.72
N ILE A 326 -6.57 1.34 10.93
CA ILE A 326 -5.73 1.67 12.09
C ILE A 326 -5.50 0.43 12.97
N ILE A 327 -4.24 0.16 13.32
CA ILE A 327 -3.89 -0.78 14.38
C ILE A 327 -2.99 -0.02 15.36
N VAL A 328 -3.31 -0.05 16.64
CA VAL A 328 -2.50 0.61 17.67
C VAL A 328 -1.96 -0.40 18.66
N THR A 329 -0.80 -0.12 19.24
CA THR A 329 -0.25 -0.94 20.32
C THR A 329 0.05 -0.11 21.54
N THR A 330 -0.18 -0.69 22.72
CA THR A 330 0.12 -0.09 24.01
C THR A 330 0.69 -1.12 24.98
N THR A 331 1.39 -0.67 26.01
CA THR A 331 1.85 -1.55 27.08
C THR A 331 0.74 -1.88 28.07
N ASP A 332 -0.20 -0.96 28.28
CA ASP A 332 -1.21 -1.04 29.33
C ASP A 332 -2.45 -0.22 28.94
N ILE A 333 -3.63 -0.84 29.03
CA ILE A 333 -4.91 -0.16 28.76
C ILE A 333 -5.17 1.00 29.71
N SER A 334 -4.76 0.88 30.99
CA SER A 334 -4.94 1.96 31.96
C SER A 334 -4.05 3.15 31.64
N LEU A 335 -2.88 2.92 31.03
CA LEU A 335 -2.01 4.00 30.57
C LEU A 335 -2.64 4.71 29.37
N MET A 336 -3.13 3.93 28.39
CA MET A 336 -3.85 4.46 27.24
C MET A 336 -5.08 5.28 27.66
N GLN A 337 -5.88 4.80 28.61
CA GLN A 337 -7.04 5.51 29.14
C GLN A 337 -6.68 6.84 29.81
N LYS A 338 -5.51 6.91 30.47
CA LYS A 338 -5.05 8.13 31.15
C LYS A 338 -4.48 9.17 30.18
N GLN A 339 -3.85 8.74 29.10
CA GLN A 339 -3.12 9.62 28.18
C GLN A 339 -3.97 10.07 26.98
N LEU A 340 -4.97 9.27 26.59
CA LEU A 340 -5.84 9.61 25.47
C LEU A 340 -7.09 10.36 25.91
N SER A 341 -7.58 11.25 25.05
CA SER A 341 -8.90 11.84 25.18
C SER A 341 -9.97 10.75 25.27
N GLN A 342 -11.03 11.01 26.04
CA GLN A 342 -12.07 10.03 26.29
C GLN A 342 -12.70 9.50 24.98
N ARG A 343 -12.91 10.38 23.99
CA ARG A 343 -13.47 10.00 22.68
C ARG A 343 -12.53 9.10 21.90
N LEU A 344 -11.24 9.44 21.84
CA LEU A 344 -10.25 8.63 21.13
C LEU A 344 -10.05 7.27 21.80
N PHE A 345 -9.99 7.23 23.13
CA PHE A 345 -9.93 5.99 23.89
C PHE A 345 -11.12 5.08 23.58
N GLN A 346 -12.34 5.62 23.57
CA GLN A 346 -13.55 4.84 23.25
C GLN A 346 -13.52 4.26 21.84
N LYS A 347 -13.05 5.04 20.85
CA LYS A 347 -12.92 4.56 19.47
C LYS A 347 -11.89 3.44 19.33
N LEU A 348 -10.73 3.60 19.96
CA LEU A 348 -9.62 2.64 19.81
C LEU A 348 -9.79 1.38 20.69
N SER A 349 -10.46 1.47 21.84
CA SER A 349 -10.65 0.34 22.77
C SER A 349 -11.74 -0.65 22.34
N ALA A 350 -12.54 -0.33 21.32
CA ALA A 350 -13.66 -1.15 20.87
C ALA A 350 -13.27 -2.57 20.44
N GLN A 351 -12.10 -2.74 19.81
CA GLN A 351 -11.53 -4.06 19.50
C GLN A 351 -10.15 -4.17 20.13
N THR A 352 -10.04 -4.97 21.18
CA THR A 352 -8.82 -5.08 21.98
C THR A 352 -8.32 -6.52 22.04
N LEU A 353 -7.02 -6.72 21.83
CA LEU A 353 -6.31 -8.00 21.99
C LEU A 353 -5.22 -7.86 23.05
N GLU A 354 -5.27 -8.71 24.09
CA GLU A 354 -4.24 -8.75 25.11
C GLU A 354 -3.25 -9.89 24.83
N VAL A 355 -1.98 -9.54 24.67
CA VAL A 355 -0.89 -10.49 24.45
C VAL A 355 -0.22 -10.80 25.80
N PRO A 356 -0.34 -12.04 26.31
CA PRO A 356 0.26 -12.41 27.58
C PRO A 356 1.80 -12.42 27.50
N PRO A 357 2.51 -12.12 28.60
CA PRO A 357 3.96 -12.24 28.65
C PRO A 357 4.43 -13.70 28.58
N LEU A 358 5.71 -13.90 28.23
CA LEU A 358 6.35 -15.22 28.09
C LEU A 358 6.15 -16.15 29.29
N SER A 359 6.16 -15.57 30.49
CA SER A 359 5.92 -16.29 31.74
C SER A 359 4.54 -16.96 31.84
N LYS A 360 3.53 -16.45 31.11
CA LYS A 360 2.15 -16.99 31.10
C LYS A 360 1.90 -17.99 29.97
N HIS A 361 2.85 -18.20 29.06
CA HIS A 361 2.75 -19.15 27.95
C HIS A 361 4.06 -19.91 27.67
N LYS A 362 4.71 -20.41 28.73
CA LYS A 362 6.02 -21.12 28.65
C LYS A 362 6.08 -22.31 27.66
N LYS A 363 4.93 -22.89 27.31
CA LYS A 363 4.84 -23.99 26.31
C LYS A 363 5.25 -23.56 24.90
N ASP A 364 5.29 -22.25 24.63
CA ASP A 364 5.70 -21.69 23.35
C ASP A 364 7.22 -21.50 23.26
N ILE A 365 7.94 -21.57 24.38
CA ILE A 365 9.40 -21.33 24.43
C ILE A 365 10.18 -22.24 23.47
N PRO A 366 9.93 -23.58 23.39
CA PRO A 366 10.66 -24.43 22.46
C PRO A 366 10.50 -23.99 21.00
N SER A 367 9.26 -23.71 20.57
CA SER A 367 8.98 -23.25 19.20
C SER A 367 9.60 -21.87 18.90
N LEU A 368 9.78 -21.02 19.90
CA LEU A 368 10.39 -19.70 19.75
C LEU A 368 11.92 -19.76 19.69
N ILE A 369 12.56 -20.79 20.24
CA ILE A 369 14.01 -21.00 20.18
C ILE A 369 14.43 -21.62 18.84
N GLU A 370 13.57 -22.48 18.27
CA GLU A 370 13.78 -23.13 16.97
C GLU A 370 13.65 -22.18 15.77
N HIS A 371 13.25 -20.92 16.01
CA HIS A 371 12.95 -19.90 15.02
C HIS A 371 13.98 -18.79 15.04
#